data_AF-A0A0F9DZY5-F1
#
_entry.id   AF-A0A0F9DZY5-F1
#
_cell.length_a   1.000
_cell.length_b   1.000
_cell.length_c   1.000
_cell.angle_alpha   90.00
_cell.angle_beta   90.00
_cell.angle_gamma   90.00
#
_symmetry.space_group_name_H-M   'P 1'
#
loop_
_entity.id
_entity.type
_entity.pdbx_description
1 polymer ?
#
loop_
_entity_poly.entity_id
_entity_poly.type
_entity_poly.pdbx_seq_one_letter_code
_entity_poly.pdbx_strand_id
1 'polypeptide(L)'
;AYGSAKRTIYYSVSVAGFSAMGFLIVIMLGFQALYGYVDVMFALLSALFMVGMSAGAITVRYMRIKGPLKLALAFDILTAALAVIAVFVLDIALAVYVVCLLAGVLSGAQFAAVSSAFEQRGGISAGGRLYAFDLAGSFAGALVFAIVIVPVAGLWGALLLVAVVKVFSAVLIGRVRNA
;
A
#
# COMPACT_ATOMS: atom_id res chain seq x y z
N ALA A 1 -10.48 -2.03 -25.28
CA ALA A 1 -9.74 -1.02 -24.49
C ALA A 1 -10.36 -0.74 -23.11
N TYR A 2 -11.67 -0.43 -23.00
CA TYR A 2 -12.28 -0.05 -21.71
C TYR A 2 -12.33 -1.17 -20.65
N GLY A 3 -12.63 -2.41 -21.07
CA GLY A 3 -12.77 -3.55 -20.17
C GLY A 3 -11.46 -4.09 -19.58
N SER A 4 -10.31 -3.88 -20.22
CA SER A 4 -8.99 -4.26 -19.70
C SER A 4 -8.47 -3.24 -18.68
N ALA A 5 -8.70 -1.95 -18.94
CA ALA A 5 -8.33 -0.88 -18.01
C ALA A 5 -9.12 -0.97 -16.69
N LYS A 6 -10.43 -1.23 -16.76
CA LYS A 6 -11.28 -1.39 -15.57
C LYS A 6 -10.83 -2.55 -14.67
N ARG A 7 -10.49 -3.71 -15.25
CA ARG A 7 -9.95 -4.86 -14.49
C ARG A 7 -8.62 -4.55 -13.81
N THR A 8 -7.75 -3.81 -14.51
CA THR A 8 -6.44 -3.42 -13.96
C THR A 8 -6.57 -2.43 -12.82
N ILE A 9 -7.53 -1.51 -12.86
CA ILE A 9 -7.83 -0.60 -11.74
C ILE A 9 -8.27 -1.39 -10.51
N TYR A 10 -9.25 -2.30 -10.63
CA TYR A 10 -9.68 -3.10 -9.47
C TYR A 10 -8.54 -3.96 -8.90
N TYR A 11 -7.77 -4.60 -9.78
CA TYR A 11 -6.60 -5.39 -9.37
C TYR A 11 -5.57 -4.52 -8.64
N SER A 12 -5.24 -3.33 -9.18
CA SER A 12 -4.29 -2.41 -8.57
C SER A 12 -4.72 -1.96 -7.17
N VAL A 13 -6.01 -1.67 -6.98
CA VAL A 13 -6.55 -1.32 -5.66
C VAL A 13 -6.48 -2.49 -4.69
N SER A 14 -6.86 -3.70 -5.10
CA SER A 14 -6.72 -4.88 -4.24
C SER A 14 -5.27 -5.16 -3.86
N VAL A 15 -4.33 -5.03 -4.80
CA VAL A 15 -2.91 -5.20 -4.51
C VAL A 15 -2.38 -4.09 -3.61
N ALA A 16 -2.86 -2.85 -3.77
CA ALA A 16 -2.53 -1.74 -2.88
C ALA A 16 -2.93 -2.08 -1.44
N GLY A 17 -4.19 -2.44 -1.20
CA GLY A 17 -4.67 -2.85 0.12
C GLY A 17 -3.89 -4.04 0.69
N PHE A 18 -3.68 -5.10 -0.11
CA PHE A 18 -2.89 -6.27 0.28
C PHE A 18 -1.48 -5.90 0.74
N SER A 19 -0.78 -5.08 -0.05
CA SER A 19 0.58 -4.63 0.26
C SER A 19 0.63 -3.69 1.47
N ALA A 20 -0.35 -2.79 1.60
CA ALA A 20 -0.44 -1.81 2.66
C ALA A 20 -0.63 -2.50 4.01
N MET A 21 -1.57 -3.44 4.08
CA MET A 21 -1.84 -4.18 5.30
C MET A 21 -0.73 -5.21 5.60
N GLY A 22 -0.19 -5.87 4.57
CA GLY A 22 0.99 -6.73 4.72
C GLY A 22 2.18 -5.98 5.32
N PHE A 23 2.46 -4.78 4.81
CA PHE A 23 3.50 -3.91 5.34
C PHE A 23 3.25 -3.54 6.80
N LEU A 24 2.04 -3.07 7.13
CA LEU A 24 1.70 -2.67 8.50
C LEU A 24 1.85 -3.83 9.49
N ILE A 25 1.40 -5.04 9.12
CA ILE A 25 1.56 -6.25 9.94
C ILE A 25 3.03 -6.59 10.15
N VAL A 26 3.86 -6.54 9.09
CA VAL A 26 5.29 -6.82 9.21
C VAL A 26 5.98 -5.81 10.12
N ILE A 27 5.62 -4.54 10.02
CA ILE A 27 6.14 -3.49 10.91
C ILE A 27 5.73 -3.73 12.35
N MET A 28 4.46 -4.05 12.62
CA MET A 28 3.97 -4.35 13.97
C MET A 28 4.70 -5.55 14.57
N LEU A 29 4.69 -6.69 13.87
CA LEU A 29 5.35 -7.90 14.34
C LEU A 29 6.85 -7.71 14.48
N GLY A 30 7.47 -6.94 13.59
CA GLY A 30 8.89 -6.62 13.68
C GLY A 30 9.21 -5.76 14.90
N PHE A 31 8.39 -4.75 15.17
CA PHE A 31 8.56 -3.93 16.37
C PHE A 31 8.36 -4.75 17.65
N GLN A 32 7.36 -5.64 17.67
CA GLN A 32 7.15 -6.55 18.81
C GLN A 32 8.33 -7.50 19.01
N ALA A 33 8.83 -8.12 17.93
CA ALA A 33 9.92 -9.09 18.00
C ALA A 33 11.27 -8.48 18.40
N LEU A 34 11.55 -7.23 17.98
CA LEU A 34 12.83 -6.58 18.23
C LEU A 34 12.88 -5.79 19.55
N TYR A 35 11.76 -5.19 19.98
CA TYR A 35 11.73 -4.30 21.14
C TYR A 35 10.90 -4.83 22.32
N GLY A 36 10.13 -5.90 22.15
CA GLY A 36 9.39 -6.55 23.25
C GLY A 36 8.16 -5.80 23.77
N TYR A 37 7.71 -4.72 23.11
CA TYR A 37 6.49 -3.98 23.48
C TYR A 37 5.26 -4.56 22.77
N VAL A 38 4.19 -4.86 23.52
CA VAL A 38 3.09 -5.71 23.02
C VAL A 38 1.85 -4.92 22.55
N ASP A 39 1.37 -3.91 23.28
CA ASP A 39 0.00 -3.40 23.00
C ASP A 39 -0.09 -1.92 22.59
N VAL A 40 0.50 -0.99 23.37
CA VAL A 40 0.38 0.46 23.10
C VAL A 40 1.00 0.85 21.76
N MET A 41 2.06 0.16 21.36
CA MET A 41 2.81 0.45 20.14
C MET A 41 2.02 0.06 18.89
N PHE A 42 1.17 -0.96 18.95
CA PHE A 42 0.31 -1.33 17.82
C PHE A 42 -0.75 -0.27 17.57
N ALA A 43 -1.35 0.26 18.63
CA ALA A 43 -2.28 1.38 18.50
C ALA A 43 -1.60 2.61 17.89
N LEU A 44 -0.39 2.94 18.34
CA LEU A 44 0.36 4.09 17.85
C LEU A 44 0.80 3.93 16.39
N LEU A 45 1.33 2.76 16.01
CA LEU A 45 1.71 2.46 14.62
C LEU A 45 0.49 2.47 13.70
N SER A 46 -0.64 1.90 14.13
CA SER A 46 -1.90 1.94 13.36
C SER A 46 -2.39 3.38 13.17
N ALA A 47 -2.39 4.18 14.24
CA ALA A 47 -2.81 5.57 14.18
C ALA A 47 -1.92 6.38 13.25
N LEU A 48 -0.60 6.19 13.34
CA LEU A 48 0.37 6.86 12.48
C LEU A 48 0.19 6.47 11.01
N PHE A 49 -0.04 5.19 10.74
CA PHE A 49 -0.37 4.69 9.41
C PHE A 49 -1.67 5.31 8.87
N MET A 50 -2.71 5.41 9.69
CA MET A 50 -3.99 6.05 9.32
C MET A 50 -3.85 7.54 9.07
N VAL A 51 -3.10 8.27 9.90
CA VAL A 51 -2.78 9.69 9.68
C VAL A 51 -2.03 9.85 8.36
N GLY A 52 -1.05 8.99 8.08
CA GLY A 52 -0.36 8.94 6.81
C GLY A 52 -1.31 8.74 5.64
N MET A 53 -2.15 7.70 5.68
CA MET A 53 -3.14 7.42 4.62
C MET A 53 -4.06 8.60 4.36
N SER A 54 -4.60 9.21 5.42
CA SER A 54 -5.45 10.39 5.31
C SER A 54 -4.70 11.54 4.63
N ALA A 55 -3.48 11.85 5.09
CA ALA A 55 -2.66 12.90 4.51
C ALA A 55 -2.38 12.65 3.02
N GLY A 56 -1.93 11.45 2.65
CA GLY A 56 -1.64 11.09 1.26
C GLY A 56 -2.84 11.18 0.34
N ALA A 57 -4.00 10.67 0.79
CA ALA A 57 -5.24 10.74 0.03
C ALA A 57 -5.70 12.18 -0.19
N ILE A 58 -5.62 13.01 0.86
CA ILE A 58 -5.95 14.43 0.81
C ILE A 58 -5.03 15.18 -0.17
N THR A 59 -3.71 14.97 -0.08
CA THR A 59 -2.72 15.62 -0.96
C THR A 59 -3.03 15.36 -2.43
N VAL A 60 -3.27 14.10 -2.81
CA VAL A 60 -3.56 13.74 -4.21
C VAL A 60 -4.88 14.35 -4.68
N ARG A 61 -5.90 14.38 -3.82
CA ARG A 61 -7.20 14.96 -4.15
C ARG A 61 -7.11 16.47 -4.43
N TYR A 62 -6.29 17.20 -3.67
CA TYR A 62 -6.09 18.64 -3.88
C TYR A 62 -5.27 18.97 -5.13
N MET A 63 -4.34 18.11 -5.55
CA MET A 63 -3.47 18.35 -6.70
C MET A 63 -4.15 18.31 -8.08
N ARG A 64 -5.47 18.00 -8.18
CA ARG A 64 -6.27 17.96 -9.43
C ARG A 64 -5.51 17.40 -10.64
N ILE A 65 -5.10 16.14 -10.53
CA ILE A 65 -4.02 15.56 -11.33
C ILE A 65 -4.50 15.15 -12.74
N LYS A 66 -3.78 15.61 -13.77
CA LYS A 66 -4.06 15.31 -15.20
C LYS A 66 -3.66 13.89 -15.64
N GLY A 67 -2.83 13.20 -14.86
CA GLY A 67 -2.28 11.87 -15.20
C GLY A 67 -2.31 10.87 -14.04
N PRO A 68 -3.49 10.51 -13.51
CA PRO A 68 -3.60 9.74 -12.26
C PRO A 68 -2.98 8.33 -12.34
N LEU A 69 -2.99 7.66 -13.51
CA LEU A 69 -2.29 6.37 -13.66
C LEU A 69 -0.76 6.49 -13.58
N LYS A 70 -0.17 7.59 -14.09
CA LYS A 70 1.28 7.80 -13.99
C LYS A 70 1.70 7.96 -12.54
N LEU A 71 0.86 8.64 -11.76
CA LEU A 71 1.09 8.83 -10.35
C LEU A 71 0.89 7.54 -9.55
N ALA A 72 -0.15 6.75 -9.84
CA ALA A 72 -0.34 5.44 -9.23
C ALA A 72 0.88 4.52 -9.46
N LEU A 73 1.44 4.53 -10.68
CA LEU A 73 2.69 3.82 -10.98
C LEU A 73 3.87 4.34 -10.15
N ALA A 74 4.00 5.66 -9.98
CA ALA A 74 5.05 6.25 -9.16
C ALA A 74 4.92 5.83 -7.69
N PHE A 75 3.70 5.77 -7.14
CA PHE A 75 3.45 5.30 -5.79
C PHE A 75 3.72 3.81 -5.61
N ASP A 76 3.43 2.97 -6.61
CA ASP A 76 3.82 1.56 -6.57
C ASP A 76 5.35 1.42 -6.46
N ILE A 77 6.11 2.13 -7.30
CA ILE A 77 7.57 2.12 -7.27
C ILE A 77 8.10 2.66 -5.93
N LEU A 78 7.54 3.77 -5.43
CA LEU A 78 7.99 4.39 -4.19
C LEU A 78 7.68 3.52 -2.98
N THR A 79 6.55 2.79 -2.99
CA THR A 79 6.23 1.81 -1.94
C THR A 79 7.17 0.61 -2.01
N ALA A 80 7.52 0.15 -3.21
CA ALA A 80 8.50 -0.92 -3.38
C ALA A 80 9.88 -0.51 -2.84
N ALA A 81 10.33 0.71 -3.17
CA ALA A 81 11.56 1.27 -2.65
C ALA A 81 11.51 1.42 -1.13
N LEU A 82 10.40 1.92 -0.57
CA LEU A 82 10.23 2.04 0.87
C LEU A 82 10.29 0.68 1.57
N ALA A 83 9.71 -0.37 0.98
CA ALA A 83 9.80 -1.73 1.51
C ALA A 83 11.22 -2.30 1.49
N VAL A 84 12.00 -2.00 0.46
CA VAL A 84 13.44 -2.34 0.44
C VAL A 84 14.21 -1.55 1.49
N ILE A 85 13.95 -0.25 1.64
CA ILE A 85 14.59 0.59 2.67
C ILE A 85 14.26 0.05 4.07
N ALA A 86 13.01 -0.34 4.31
CA ALA A 86 12.54 -0.88 5.58
C ALA A 86 13.35 -2.10 6.07
N VAL A 87 13.88 -2.92 5.15
CA VAL A 87 14.74 -4.08 5.46
C VAL A 87 15.98 -3.66 6.26
N PHE A 88 16.53 -2.48 5.98
CA PHE A 88 17.80 -2.01 6.57
C PHE A 88 17.62 -1.10 7.79
N VAL A 89 16.39 -0.70 8.11
CA VAL A 89 16.10 0.29 9.16
C VAL A 89 15.11 -0.21 10.21
N LEU A 90 14.69 -1.48 10.15
CA LEU A 90 13.71 -2.07 11.06
C LEU A 90 14.22 -2.11 12.52
N ASP A 91 15.52 -2.24 12.66
CA ASP A 91 16.33 -2.26 13.88
C ASP A 91 16.61 -0.86 14.45
N ILE A 92 16.11 0.20 13.80
CA ILE A 92 16.17 1.58 14.30
C ILE A 92 14.74 2.02 14.70
N ALA A 93 14.47 2.09 16.01
CA ALA A 93 13.12 2.32 16.53
C ALA A 93 12.43 3.57 15.94
N LEU A 94 13.15 4.69 15.84
CA LEU A 94 12.62 5.92 15.26
C LEU A 94 12.29 5.77 13.77
N ALA A 95 13.12 5.03 13.03
CA ALA A 95 12.91 4.81 11.60
C ALA A 95 11.65 3.99 11.34
N VAL A 96 11.29 3.05 12.21
CA VAL A 96 10.06 2.26 12.10
C VAL A 96 8.82 3.16 12.06
N TYR A 97 8.74 4.17 12.93
CA TYR A 97 7.63 5.13 12.91
C TYR A 97 7.59 5.93 11.61
N VAL A 98 8.73 6.44 11.16
CA VAL A 98 8.82 7.23 9.91
C VAL A 98 8.40 6.38 8.72
N VAL A 99 8.91 5.15 8.62
CA VAL A 99 8.59 4.21 7.56
C VAL A 99 7.11 3.82 7.58
N CYS A 100 6.53 3.60 8.77
CA CYS A 100 5.10 3.33 8.92
C CYS A 100 4.23 4.51 8.44
N LEU A 101 4.58 5.74 8.86
CA LEU A 101 3.90 6.95 8.41
C LEU A 101 3.96 7.09 6.89
N LEU A 102 5.15 6.94 6.30
CA LEU A 102 5.36 7.05 4.86
C LEU A 102 4.62 5.95 4.10
N ALA A 103 4.60 4.72 4.59
CA ALA A 103 3.83 3.63 3.99
C ALA A 103 2.32 3.97 3.99
N GLY A 104 1.82 4.57 5.07
CA GLY A 104 0.47 5.12 5.13
C GLY A 104 0.24 6.18 4.05
N VAL A 105 1.10 7.20 3.99
CA VAL A 105 1.03 8.28 2.99
C VAL A 105 0.96 7.72 1.56
N LEU A 106 1.86 6.80 1.21
CA LEU A 106 1.90 6.20 -0.12
C LEU A 106 0.65 5.38 -0.43
N SER A 107 0.15 4.59 0.53
CA SER A 107 -1.07 3.80 0.38
C SER A 107 -2.29 4.69 0.12
N GLY A 108 -2.51 5.70 0.96
CA GLY A 108 -3.64 6.62 0.80
C GLY A 108 -3.56 7.45 -0.48
N ALA A 109 -2.37 7.92 -0.83
CA ALA A 109 -2.12 8.65 -2.07
C ALA A 109 -2.39 7.78 -3.31
N GLN A 110 -1.99 6.50 -3.27
CA GLN A 110 -2.26 5.56 -4.35
C GLN A 110 -3.76 5.28 -4.50
N PHE A 111 -4.48 5.02 -3.42
CA PHE A 111 -5.92 4.80 -3.48
C PHE A 111 -6.64 6.01 -4.10
N ALA A 112 -6.30 7.22 -3.65
CA ALA A 112 -6.86 8.45 -4.21
C ALA A 112 -6.51 8.63 -5.70
N ALA A 113 -5.27 8.34 -6.11
CA ALA A 113 -4.86 8.44 -7.51
C ALA A 113 -5.65 7.46 -8.39
N VAL A 114 -5.80 6.21 -7.97
CA VAL A 114 -6.54 5.19 -8.74
C VAL A 114 -8.03 5.50 -8.77
N SER A 115 -8.61 6.01 -7.67
CA SER A 115 -10.00 6.48 -7.64
C SER A 115 -10.23 7.62 -8.64
N SER A 116 -9.35 8.64 -8.66
CA SER A 116 -9.43 9.73 -9.64
C SER A 116 -9.28 9.24 -11.08
N ALA A 117 -8.40 8.25 -11.34
CA ALA A 117 -8.28 7.63 -12.66
C ALA A 117 -9.58 6.94 -13.11
N PHE A 118 -10.30 6.34 -12.17
CA PHE A 118 -11.57 5.67 -12.44
C PHE A 118 -12.70 6.68 -12.70
N GLU A 119 -12.79 7.73 -11.89
CA GLU A 119 -13.77 8.81 -12.05
C GLU A 119 -13.61 9.53 -13.40
N GLN A 120 -12.37 9.87 -13.78
CA GLN A 120 -12.06 10.49 -15.08
C GLN A 120 -12.48 9.62 -16.28
N ARG A 121 -12.65 8.31 -16.09
CA ARG A 121 -13.13 7.35 -17.09
C ARG A 121 -14.65 7.10 -16.96
N GLY A 122 -15.42 8.09 -16.50
CA GLY A 122 -16.88 8.05 -16.44
C GLY A 122 -17.45 7.14 -15.35
N GLY A 123 -16.64 6.77 -14.34
CA GLY A 123 -17.04 5.89 -13.26
C GLY A 123 -17.78 6.59 -12.12
N ILE A 124 -19.09 6.82 -12.24
CA ILE A 124 -19.86 7.72 -11.35
C ILE A 124 -20.22 7.08 -9.98
N SER A 125 -20.16 5.75 -9.81
CA SER A 125 -20.70 5.07 -8.61
C SER A 125 -19.81 3.92 -8.07
N ALA A 126 -18.49 3.99 -8.27
CA ALA A 126 -17.59 2.89 -7.92
C ALA A 126 -16.66 3.13 -6.73
N GLY A 127 -16.74 4.28 -6.04
CA GLY A 127 -15.92 4.53 -4.85
C GLY A 127 -16.10 3.42 -3.80
N GLY A 128 -17.35 3.03 -3.52
CA GLY A 128 -17.64 1.90 -2.62
C GLY A 128 -17.16 0.55 -3.14
N ARG A 129 -17.16 0.33 -4.46
CA ARG A 129 -16.66 -0.93 -5.05
C ARG A 129 -15.13 -0.99 -5.02
N LEU A 130 -14.45 0.11 -5.35
CA LEU A 130 -12.99 0.22 -5.21
C LEU A 130 -12.59 0.01 -3.75
N TYR A 131 -13.30 0.63 -2.81
CA TYR A 131 -13.08 0.42 -1.39
C TYR A 131 -13.31 -1.03 -0.96
N ALA A 132 -14.34 -1.71 -1.46
CA ALA A 132 -14.55 -3.13 -1.18
C ALA A 132 -13.39 -4.01 -1.69
N PHE A 133 -12.86 -3.72 -2.88
CA PHE A 133 -11.68 -4.41 -3.43
C PHE A 133 -10.40 -4.11 -2.64
N ASP A 134 -10.25 -2.90 -2.13
CA ASP A 134 -9.16 -2.52 -1.23
C ASP A 134 -9.26 -3.29 0.08
N LEU A 135 -10.44 -3.32 0.70
CA LEU A 135 -10.69 -4.02 1.96
C LEU A 135 -10.46 -5.53 1.83
N ALA A 136 -10.93 -6.14 0.73
CA ALA A 136 -10.70 -7.55 0.44
C ALA A 136 -9.20 -7.85 0.29
N GLY A 137 -8.48 -6.97 -0.41
CA GLY A 137 -7.03 -7.03 -0.54
C GLY A 137 -6.33 -6.91 0.82
N SER A 138 -6.67 -5.89 1.59
CA SER A 138 -6.13 -5.61 2.93
C SER A 138 -6.38 -6.76 3.90
N PHE A 139 -7.59 -7.34 3.90
CA PHE A 139 -7.92 -8.51 4.71
C PHE A 139 -7.04 -9.73 4.33
N ALA A 140 -6.93 -10.02 3.04
CA ALA A 140 -6.06 -11.09 2.56
C ALA A 140 -4.59 -10.82 2.91
N GLY A 141 -4.13 -9.57 2.77
CA GLY A 141 -2.79 -9.13 3.12
C GLY A 141 -2.48 -9.35 4.59
N ALA A 142 -3.38 -8.91 5.48
CA ALA A 142 -3.24 -9.15 6.91
C ALA A 142 -3.08 -10.63 7.24
N LEU A 143 -3.99 -11.48 6.76
CA LEU A 143 -3.97 -12.91 7.07
C LEU A 143 -2.74 -13.61 6.49
N VAL A 144 -2.47 -13.41 5.20
CA VAL A 144 -1.37 -14.07 4.49
C VAL A 144 -0.03 -13.66 5.11
N PHE A 145 0.17 -12.37 5.39
CA PHE A 145 1.42 -11.92 6.00
C PHE A 145 1.58 -12.40 7.44
N ALA A 146 0.54 -12.26 8.27
CA ALA A 146 0.62 -12.63 9.69
C ALA A 146 0.79 -14.14 9.90
N ILE A 147 0.05 -14.96 9.15
CA ILE A 147 -0.06 -16.41 9.40
C ILE A 147 0.96 -17.20 8.59
N VAL A 148 1.30 -16.74 7.38
CA VAL A 148 2.11 -17.53 6.44
C VAL A 148 3.46 -16.88 6.15
N ILE A 149 3.48 -15.65 5.62
CA ILE A 149 4.71 -15.06 5.08
C ILE A 149 5.70 -14.72 6.20
N VAL A 150 5.28 -14.06 7.28
CA VAL A 150 6.20 -13.70 8.37
C VAL A 150 6.77 -14.95 9.05
N PRO A 151 6.00 -16.00 9.39
CA PRO A 151 6.56 -17.23 9.95
C PRO A 151 7.51 -17.98 9.02
N VAL A 152 7.25 -18.01 7.71
CA VAL A 152 8.04 -18.80 6.74
C VAL A 152 9.26 -18.04 6.22
N ALA A 153 9.09 -16.75 5.88
CA ALA A 153 10.11 -15.92 5.24
C ALA A 153 10.77 -14.92 6.21
N GLY A 154 10.30 -14.84 7.45
CA GLY A 154 10.73 -13.84 8.42
C GLY A 154 10.27 -12.42 8.06
N LEU A 155 10.67 -11.46 8.90
CA LEU A 155 10.31 -10.04 8.76
C LEU A 155 10.90 -9.44 7.48
N TRP A 156 12.19 -9.65 7.25
CA TRP A 156 12.91 -9.12 6.09
C TRP A 156 12.39 -9.71 4.77
N GLY A 157 12.16 -11.03 4.72
CA GLY A 157 11.60 -11.68 3.54
C GLY A 157 10.18 -11.21 3.22
N ALA A 158 9.38 -10.92 4.25
CA ALA A 158 8.06 -10.33 4.08
C ALA A 158 8.12 -8.92 3.47
N LEU A 159 9.01 -8.04 3.94
CA LEU A 159 9.21 -6.71 3.33
C LEU A 159 9.65 -6.79 1.87
N LEU A 160 10.56 -7.71 1.54
CA LEU A 160 10.96 -7.95 0.15
C LEU A 160 9.80 -8.46 -0.71
N LEU A 161 8.92 -9.30 -0.16
CA LEU A 161 7.72 -9.75 -0.86
C LEU A 161 6.77 -8.58 -1.16
N VAL A 162 6.59 -7.64 -0.22
CA VAL A 162 5.84 -6.40 -0.48
C VAL A 162 6.45 -5.64 -1.66
N ALA A 163 7.77 -5.49 -1.69
CA ALA A 163 8.46 -4.83 -2.81
C ALA A 163 8.18 -5.53 -4.14
N VAL A 164 8.30 -6.87 -4.19
CA VAL A 164 8.05 -7.66 -5.41
C VAL A 164 6.62 -7.50 -5.90
N VAL A 165 5.63 -7.60 -4.99
CA VAL A 165 4.21 -7.42 -5.32
C VAL A 165 3.95 -6.03 -5.90
N LYS A 166 4.61 -5.00 -5.37
CA LYS A 166 4.45 -3.62 -5.85
C LYS A 166 5.13 -3.35 -7.19
N VAL A 167 6.30 -3.93 -7.43
CA VAL A 167 6.94 -3.90 -8.75
C VAL A 167 6.04 -4.58 -9.79
N PHE A 168 5.43 -5.72 -9.45
CA PHE A 168 4.51 -6.42 -10.35
C PHE A 168 3.27 -5.57 -10.68
N SER A 169 2.67 -4.91 -9.68
CA SER A 169 1.59 -3.94 -9.88
C SER A 169 2.02 -2.79 -10.81
N ALA A 170 3.19 -2.20 -10.57
CA ALA A 170 3.71 -1.10 -11.40
C ALA A 170 3.86 -1.51 -12.89
N VAL A 171 4.36 -2.72 -13.15
CA VAL A 171 4.48 -3.26 -14.52
C VAL A 171 3.13 -3.40 -15.19
N LEU A 172 2.11 -3.91 -14.49
CA LEU A 172 0.76 -4.06 -15.03
C LEU A 172 0.10 -2.72 -15.35
N ILE A 173 0.22 -1.73 -14.45
CA ILE A 173 -0.27 -0.36 -14.69
C ILE A 173 0.48 0.25 -15.89
N GLY A 174 1.79 0.05 -15.97
CA GLY A 174 2.62 0.55 -17.07
C GLY A 174 2.20 0.01 -18.44
N ARG A 175 1.81 -1.27 -18.53
CA ARG A 175 1.30 -1.88 -19.77
C ARG A 175 -0.02 -1.28 -20.22
N VAL A 176 -0.95 -1.03 -19.29
CA VAL A 176 -2.26 -0.45 -19.61
C VAL A 176 -2.18 1.03 -19.94
N ARG A 177 -1.16 1.74 -19.46
CA ARG A 177 -0.91 3.14 -19.83
C ARG A 177 -0.50 3.29 -21.29
N ASN A 178 0.27 2.34 -21.81
CA ASN A 178 0.85 2.40 -23.16
C ASN A 178 -0.07 1.78 -24.24
N ALA A 179 -1.25 1.28 -23.87
CA ALA A 179 -2.24 0.64 -24.74
C ALA A 179 -3.52 1.49 -24.85
#